data_AF-A0A7J3TAZ2-F1
#
_entry.id   AF-A0A7J3TAZ2-F1
#
_cell.length_a   1.000
_cell.length_b   1.000
_cell.length_c   1.000
_cell.angle_alpha   90.00
_cell.angle_beta   90.00
_cell.angle_gamma   90.00
#
_symmetry.space_group_name_H-M   'P 1'
#
loop_
_entity.id
_entity.type
_entity.pdbx_description
1 polymer ?
#
loop_
_entity_poly.entity_id
_entity_poly.type
_entity_poly.pdbx_seq_one_letter_code
_entity_poly.pdbx_strand_id
1 'polypeptide(L)'
;MKATGDHSGEGGTEDINTLLERLGNQLSEPVMKSSARLIILISLAINRKLSFSDLMAITSLGKGSLSNHLDKLHENGLIGIKTVFRVNGPRISIEITEKGMEAFRDYSDLLKKIMAIE
;
A
#
# COMPACT_ATOMS: atom_id res chain seq x y z
N MET A 1 21.47 32.91 -32.70
CA MET A 1 20.21 32.22 -33.05
C MET A 1 20.48 30.72 -33.14
N LYS A 2 19.94 29.92 -32.21
CA LYS A 2 19.78 28.47 -32.45
C LYS A 2 18.36 28.12 -32.02
N ALA A 3 17.65 27.53 -32.97
CA ALA A 3 16.20 27.40 -33.00
C ALA A 3 15.67 26.45 -31.93
N THR A 4 14.54 26.88 -31.40
CA THR A 4 13.41 26.15 -30.85
C THR A 4 13.23 24.76 -31.49
N GLY A 5 13.15 23.74 -30.64
CA GLY A 5 12.58 22.44 -30.96
C GLY A 5 11.46 22.18 -29.98
N ASP A 6 10.27 22.61 -30.35
CA ASP A 6 8.99 22.23 -29.75
C ASP A 6 8.74 20.75 -30.04
N HIS A 7 8.56 19.94 -29.00
CA HIS A 7 7.97 18.61 -29.09
C HIS A 7 6.76 18.54 -28.16
N SER A 8 5.74 19.31 -28.55
CA SER A 8 4.35 18.97 -28.30
C SER A 8 3.99 17.77 -29.17
N GLY A 9 3.81 16.59 -28.56
CA GLY A 9 3.48 15.36 -29.27
C GLY A 9 2.88 14.29 -28.37
N GLU A 10 1.56 14.21 -28.39
CA GLU A 10 0.76 12.98 -28.32
C GLU A 10 0.59 12.30 -26.94
N GLY A 11 -0.63 11.82 -26.69
CA GLY A 11 -1.05 11.14 -25.46
C GLY A 11 -0.29 9.82 -25.26
N GLY A 12 0.93 9.94 -24.78
CA GLY A 12 1.90 8.87 -24.67
C GLY A 12 1.41 7.80 -23.72
N THR A 13 1.23 6.60 -24.26
CA THR A 13 1.36 5.37 -23.49
C THR A 13 2.61 5.51 -22.63
N GLU A 14 2.43 5.53 -21.31
CA GLU A 14 3.54 5.60 -20.37
C GLU A 14 4.50 4.44 -20.70
N ASP A 15 5.74 4.74 -21.09
CA ASP A 15 6.72 3.71 -21.45
C ASP A 15 6.95 2.75 -20.27
N ILE A 16 7.17 1.46 -20.58
CA ILE A 16 7.32 0.41 -19.58
C ILE A 16 8.45 0.72 -18.58
N ASN A 17 9.57 1.32 -19.01
CA ASN A 17 10.66 1.63 -18.10
C ASN A 17 10.23 2.73 -17.11
N THR A 18 9.49 3.73 -17.57
CA THR A 18 8.92 4.77 -16.69
C THR A 18 7.98 4.16 -15.64
N LEU A 19 7.13 3.21 -16.04
CA LEU A 19 6.24 2.51 -15.11
C LEU A 19 7.01 1.66 -14.09
N LEU A 20 8.03 0.93 -14.53
CA LEU A 20 8.87 0.11 -13.67
C LEU A 20 9.70 0.96 -12.70
N GLU A 21 10.23 2.10 -13.12
CA GLU A 21 10.93 3.06 -12.26
C GLU A 21 9.99 3.61 -11.17
N ARG A 22 8.77 4.00 -11.54
CA ARG A 22 7.75 4.46 -10.58
C ARG A 22 7.40 3.38 -9.57
N LEU A 23 7.18 2.14 -10.02
CA LEU A 23 6.93 0.99 -9.15
C LEU A 23 8.11 0.75 -8.20
N GLY A 24 9.34 0.79 -8.72
CA GLY A 24 10.56 0.63 -7.94
C GLY A 24 10.70 1.70 -6.85
N ASN A 25 10.43 2.97 -7.17
CA ASN A 25 10.45 4.07 -6.21
C ASN A 25 9.40 3.88 -5.12
N GLN A 26 8.17 3.55 -5.50
CA GLN A 26 7.07 3.34 -4.54
C GLN A 26 7.35 2.15 -3.60
N LEU A 27 7.92 1.06 -4.10
CA LEU A 27 8.28 -0.10 -3.27
C LEU A 27 9.53 0.15 -2.41
N SER A 28 10.37 1.11 -2.79
CA SER A 28 11.57 1.49 -2.05
C SER A 28 11.29 2.42 -0.88
N GLU A 29 10.13 3.07 -0.85
CA GLU A 29 9.70 3.91 0.26
C GLU A 29 9.81 3.16 1.60
N PRO A 30 10.37 3.77 2.67
CA PRO A 30 10.62 3.09 3.94
C PRO A 30 9.38 2.41 4.52
N VAL A 31 8.18 2.93 4.25
CA VAL A 31 6.90 2.36 4.68
C VAL A 31 6.45 1.14 3.85
N MET A 32 6.84 1.05 2.57
CA MET A 32 6.45 -0.02 1.64
C MET A 32 7.53 -1.09 1.40
N LYS A 33 8.77 -0.86 1.83
CA LYS A 33 9.92 -1.77 1.67
C LYS A 33 9.77 -3.19 2.27
N SER A 34 8.65 -3.49 2.91
CA SER A 34 8.37 -4.81 3.48
C SER A 34 7.14 -5.41 2.83
N SER A 35 7.31 -6.59 2.24
CA SER A 35 6.20 -7.38 1.68
C SER A 35 5.07 -7.59 2.68
N ALA A 36 5.38 -7.80 3.97
CA ALA A 36 4.37 -7.93 5.01
C ALA A 36 3.47 -6.68 5.15
N ARG A 37 4.04 -5.46 5.09
CA ARG A 37 3.26 -4.22 5.16
C ARG A 37 2.38 -4.03 3.93
N LEU A 38 2.90 -4.40 2.75
CA LEU A 38 2.13 -4.38 1.51
C LEU A 38 0.94 -5.36 1.58
N ILE A 39 1.18 -6.60 2.03
CA ILE A 39 0.13 -7.61 2.24
C ILE A 39 -0.93 -7.11 3.24
N ILE A 40 -0.52 -6.51 4.36
CA ILE A 40 -1.44 -5.93 5.34
C ILE A 40 -2.31 -4.84 4.70
N LEU A 41 -1.69 -3.90 3.97
CA LEU A 41 -2.42 -2.79 3.34
C LEU A 41 -3.40 -3.29 2.28
N ILE A 42 -2.99 -4.21 1.41
CA ILE A 42 -3.86 -4.83 0.40
C ILE A 42 -5.03 -5.56 1.08
N SER A 43 -4.74 -6.33 2.14
CA SER A 43 -5.77 -7.06 2.88
C SER A 43 -6.82 -6.11 3.47
N LEU A 44 -6.38 -4.98 4.02
CA LEU A 44 -7.28 -3.97 4.56
C LEU A 44 -7.98 -3.16 3.47
N ALA A 45 -7.37 -2.94 2.31
CA ALA A 45 -8.02 -2.25 1.19
C ALA A 45 -9.26 -3.03 0.70
N ILE A 46 -9.13 -4.35 0.63
CA ILE A 46 -10.20 -5.29 0.24
C ILE A 46 -11.26 -5.41 1.35
N ASN A 47 -10.83 -5.62 2.61
CA ASN A 47 -11.76 -5.94 3.70
C ASN A 47 -12.24 -4.72 4.50
N ARG A 48 -11.68 -3.52 4.23
CA ARG A 48 -11.78 -2.26 5.00
C ARG A 48 -11.22 -2.34 6.43
N LYS A 49 -11.47 -3.43 7.13
CA LYS A 49 -11.16 -3.62 8.55
C LYS A 49 -10.94 -5.09 8.86
N LEU A 50 -9.90 -5.38 9.63
CA LEU A 50 -9.54 -6.73 10.07
C LEU A 50 -9.17 -6.74 11.55
N SER A 51 -9.27 -7.90 12.19
CA SER A 51 -8.74 -8.08 13.54
C SER A 51 -7.24 -8.38 13.50
N PHE A 52 -6.56 -8.20 14.64
CA PHE A 52 -5.16 -8.60 14.77
C PHE A 52 -4.94 -10.09 14.45
N SER A 53 -5.88 -10.95 14.85
CA SER A 53 -5.81 -12.39 14.56
C SER A 53 -5.96 -12.72 13.08
N ASP A 54 -6.80 -11.99 12.34
CA ASP A 54 -6.95 -12.20 10.89
C ASP A 54 -5.64 -11.84 10.17
N LEU A 55 -5.03 -10.72 10.56
CA LEU A 55 -3.75 -10.29 9.98
C LEU A 55 -2.60 -11.23 10.34
N MET A 56 -2.56 -11.80 11.55
CA MET A 56 -1.59 -12.86 11.86
C MET A 56 -1.76 -14.07 10.94
N ALA A 57 -3.00 -14.51 10.72
CA ALA A 57 -3.28 -15.66 9.86
C ALA A 57 -2.89 -15.39 8.39
N ILE A 58 -3.23 -14.21 7.86
CA ILE A 58 -2.92 -13.81 6.48
C ILE A 58 -1.41 -13.68 6.26
N THR A 59 -0.71 -13.06 7.20
CA THR A 59 0.73 -12.74 7.05
C THR A 59 1.65 -13.83 7.57
N SER A 60 1.11 -14.81 8.31
CA SER A 60 1.88 -15.82 9.06
C SER A 60 2.88 -15.23 10.06
N LEU A 61 2.66 -13.98 10.50
CA LEU A 61 3.54 -13.30 11.44
C LEU A 61 3.15 -13.59 12.89
N GLY A 62 4.16 -13.70 13.75
CA GLY A 62 3.98 -13.67 15.20
C GLY A 62 3.58 -12.28 15.71
N LYS A 63 3.02 -12.23 16.92
CA LYS A 63 2.47 -11.00 17.55
C LYS A 63 3.45 -9.82 17.53
N GLY A 64 4.70 -10.03 17.93
CA GLY A 64 5.70 -8.95 18.00
C GLY A 64 6.05 -8.37 16.62
N SER A 65 6.25 -9.25 15.63
CA SER A 65 6.55 -8.80 14.26
C SER A 65 5.36 -8.07 13.64
N LEU A 66 4.15 -8.60 13.81
CA LEU A 66 2.94 -7.93 13.31
C LEU A 66 2.74 -6.57 13.97
N SER A 67 2.93 -6.45 15.30
CA SER A 67 2.84 -5.16 15.99
C SER A 67 3.78 -4.13 15.37
N ASN A 68 5.07 -4.47 15.19
CA ASN A 68 6.05 -3.56 14.60
C ASN A 68 5.66 -3.10 13.18
N HIS A 69 5.04 -3.96 12.38
CA HIS A 69 4.57 -3.59 11.05
C HIS A 69 3.34 -2.68 11.11
N LEU A 70 2.40 -2.98 12.00
CA LEU A 70 1.20 -2.17 12.23
C LEU A 70 1.56 -0.78 12.77
N ASP A 71 2.48 -0.69 13.73
CA ASP A 71 2.93 0.57 14.30
C ASP A 71 3.53 1.47 13.22
N LYS A 72 4.41 0.94 12.37
CA LYS A 72 4.98 1.69 11.24
C LYS A 72 3.92 2.16 10.24
N LEU A 73 2.94 1.32 9.92
CA LEU A 73 1.84 1.70 9.02
C LEU A 73 0.95 2.79 9.66
N HIS A 74 0.71 2.68 10.97
CA HIS A 74 -0.10 3.61 11.74
C HIS A 74 0.57 4.98 11.88
N GLU A 75 1.85 5.01 12.22
CA GLU A 75 2.68 6.23 12.30
C GLU A 75 2.73 6.98 10.97
N ASN A 76 2.66 6.26 9.84
CA ASN A 76 2.59 6.85 8.50
C ASN A 76 1.16 7.24 8.10
N GLY A 77 0.17 7.04 8.96
CA GLY A 77 -1.22 7.39 8.74
C GLY A 77 -1.96 6.52 7.72
N LEU A 78 -1.43 5.34 7.39
CA LEU A 78 -2.03 4.43 6.39
C LEU A 78 -3.12 3.54 6.98
N ILE A 79 -3.06 3.30 8.29
CA ILE A 79 -4.05 2.51 9.03
C ILE A 79 -4.39 3.18 10.36
N GLY A 80 -5.59 2.92 10.85
CA GLY A 80 -5.99 3.19 12.23
C GLY A 80 -5.99 1.90 13.05
N ILE A 81 -5.58 2.01 14.32
CA ILE A 81 -5.64 0.91 15.29
C ILE A 81 -6.63 1.31 16.40
N LYS A 82 -7.64 0.48 16.65
CA LYS A 82 -8.67 0.73 17.67
C LYS A 82 -8.82 -0.49 18.57
N THR A 83 -8.76 -0.28 19.88
CA THR A 83 -9.12 -1.30 20.87
C THR A 83 -10.63 -1.24 21.11
N VAL A 84 -11.32 -2.33 20.83
CA VAL A 84 -12.75 -2.48 21.03
C VAL A 84 -12.98 -3.41 22.22
N PHE A 85 -13.62 -2.91 23.27
CA PHE A 85 -14.01 -3.74 24.42
C PHE A 85 -15.29 -4.50 24.09
N ARG A 86 -15.21 -5.84 24.08
CA ARG A 86 -16.38 -6.73 23.95
C ARG A 86 -16.55 -7.55 25.23
N VAL A 87 -17.68 -8.25 25.31
CA VAL A 87 -18.01 -9.16 26.44
C VAL A 87 -16.88 -10.16 26.73
N ASN A 88 -16.16 -10.61 25.69
CA ASN A 88 -15.06 -11.57 25.80
C ASN A 88 -13.67 -10.91 25.91
N GLY A 89 -13.60 -9.65 26.35
CA GLY A 89 -12.37 -8.88 26.52
C GLY A 89 -12.05 -7.92 25.38
N PRO A 90 -10.93 -7.16 25.50
CA PRO A 90 -10.49 -6.21 24.49
C PRO A 90 -10.04 -6.92 23.21
N ARG A 91 -10.44 -6.39 22.06
CA ARG A 91 -9.97 -6.83 20.74
C ARG A 91 -9.41 -5.65 19.96
N ILE A 92 -8.23 -5.86 19.38
CA ILE A 92 -7.61 -4.87 18.51
C ILE A 92 -8.18 -5.04 17.10
N SER A 93 -8.65 -3.93 16.55
CA SER A 93 -9.12 -3.85 15.17
C SER A 93 -8.30 -2.83 14.40
N ILE A 94 -7.94 -3.22 13.19
CA ILE A 94 -7.12 -2.46 12.27
C ILE A 94 -7.99 -2.07 11.08
N GLU A 95 -7.97 -0.81 10.69
CA GLU A 95 -8.81 -0.24 9.64
C GLU A 95 -7.95 0.59 8.69
N ILE A 96 -8.18 0.47 7.38
CA ILE A 96 -7.47 1.31 6.40
C ILE A 96 -7.97 2.75 6.49
N THR A 97 -7.06 3.72 6.38
CA THR A 97 -7.42 5.14 6.28
C THR A 97 -7.65 5.53 4.83
N GLU A 98 -8.15 6.75 4.58
CA GLU A 98 -8.23 7.26 3.21
C GLU A 98 -6.84 7.38 2.57
N LYS A 99 -5.83 7.84 3.32
CA LYS A 99 -4.43 7.88 2.87
C LYS A 99 -3.90 6.48 2.52
N GLY A 100 -4.26 5.48 3.33
CA GLY A 100 -3.91 4.08 3.03
C GLY A 100 -4.59 3.57 1.76
N MET A 101 -5.86 3.94 1.55
CA MET A 101 -6.60 3.58 0.35
C MET A 101 -6.01 4.24 -0.90
N GLU A 102 -5.59 5.50 -0.81
CA GLU A 102 -4.89 6.20 -1.89
C GLU A 102 -3.59 5.50 -2.25
N ALA A 103 -2.75 5.17 -1.26
CA ALA A 103 -1.51 4.43 -1.49
C ALA A 103 -1.76 3.05 -2.15
N PHE A 104 -2.85 2.37 -1.79
CA PHE A 104 -3.26 1.14 -2.46
C PHE A 104 -3.72 1.38 -3.91
N ARG A 105 -4.52 2.43 -4.16
CA ARG A 105 -4.98 2.79 -5.51
C ARG A 105 -3.80 3.08 -6.43
N ASP A 106 -2.86 3.92 -5.99
CA ASP A 106 -1.65 4.26 -6.73
C ASP A 106 -0.84 3.02 -7.09
N TYR A 107 -0.64 2.12 -6.12
CA TYR A 107 0.02 0.82 -6.36
C TYR A 107 -0.74 -0.02 -7.40
N SER A 108 -2.06 -0.16 -7.22
CA SER A 108 -2.89 -1.00 -8.07
C SER A 108 -2.97 -0.48 -9.50
N ASP A 109 -2.98 0.83 -9.68
CA ASP A 109 -3.09 1.46 -11.00
C ASP A 109 -1.78 1.35 -11.77
N LEU A 110 -0.62 1.47 -11.09
CA LEU A 110 0.67 1.15 -11.70
C LEU A 110 0.73 -0.31 -12.16
N LEU A 111 0.31 -1.26 -11.32
CA LEU A 111 0.29 -2.67 -11.70
C LEU A 111 -0.65 -2.93 -12.89
N LYS A 112 -1.85 -2.33 -12.92
CA LYS A 112 -2.78 -2.47 -14.05
C LYS A 112 -2.17 -1.96 -15.35
N LYS A 113 -1.51 -0.80 -15.32
CA LYS A 113 -0.83 -0.25 -16.50
C LYS A 113 0.26 -1.19 -17.01
N ILE A 114 1.08 -1.74 -16.11
CA ILE A 114 2.13 -2.70 -16.46
C ILE A 114 1.53 -3.98 -17.07
N MET A 115 0.47 -4.52 -16.47
CA MET A 115 -0.20 -5.74 -16.96
C MET A 115 -0.97 -5.55 -18.27
N ALA A 116 -1.31 -4.32 -18.64
CA ALA A 116 -2.02 -4.00 -19.88
C ALA A 116 -1.09 -3.89 -21.10
N ILE A 117 0.23 -4.03 -20.90
CA ILE A 117 1.22 -4.07 -21.98
C ILE A 117 1.25 -5.51 -22.49
N GLU A 118 0.48 -5.78 -23.54
CA GLU A 118 0.49 -7.02 -24.32
C GLU A 118 1.54 -6.99 -25.44
#